data_AF-A0A183ILA0-F1
#
_entry.id   AF-A0A183ILA0-F1
#
_cell.length_a   1.000
_cell.length_b   1.000
_cell.length_c   1.000
_cell.angle_alpha   90.00
_cell.angle_beta   90.00
_cell.angle_gamma   90.00
#
_symmetry.space_group_name_H-M   'P 1'
#
loop_
_entity.id
_entity.type
_entity.pdbx_description
1 polymer ?
#
loop_
_entity_poly.entity_id
_entity_poly.type
_entity_poly.pdbx_seq_one_letter_code
_entity_poly.pdbx_strand_id
1 'polypeptide(L)'
;MVNVIAEWLKLLPDKSLPSLEVRTELLKVLELFPTLDHQILRSSGIGKVVMMLRKHPKETKDNQNRARRLINEWARPIFNLPSDYRSITKEERMQSDYERMPPTKRGRPSSDMEETFVKLTEETDGDETKKPLKPGDKGWISRARVPRPEMKDYVIRPKWNVEAQFQKLNSKNSKTLLERKVQEIRQRIRPKKALHAITFPQKSRILDF
;
A
#
# COMPACT_ATOMS: atom_id res chain seq x y z
N MET A 1 -5.59 -29.11 -25.69
CA MET A 1 -4.62 -28.10 -26.15
C MET A 1 -3.71 -27.60 -25.03
N VAL A 2 -4.24 -27.04 -23.92
CA VAL A 2 -3.42 -26.52 -22.79
C VAL A 2 -2.50 -27.58 -22.15
N ASN A 3 -2.95 -28.85 -22.10
CA ASN A 3 -2.14 -29.96 -21.58
C ASN A 3 -0.82 -30.13 -22.35
N VAL A 4 -0.83 -29.97 -23.67
CA VAL A 4 0.36 -30.09 -24.52
C VAL A 4 1.34 -28.96 -24.23
N ILE A 5 0.83 -27.72 -24.05
CA ILE A 5 1.67 -26.58 -23.63
C ILE A 5 2.31 -26.86 -22.26
N ALA A 6 1.56 -27.44 -21.33
CA ALA A 6 2.08 -27.80 -20.02
C ALA A 6 3.18 -28.86 -20.10
N GLU A 7 3.06 -29.84 -21.00
CA GLU A 7 4.10 -30.84 -21.25
C GLU A 7 5.37 -30.23 -21.85
N TRP A 8 5.23 -29.32 -22.82
CA TRP A 8 6.36 -28.65 -23.47
C TRP A 8 7.12 -27.70 -22.55
N LEU A 9 6.43 -27.13 -21.57
CA LEU A 9 7.02 -26.24 -20.56
C LEU A 9 7.57 -26.98 -19.34
N LYS A 10 7.27 -28.27 -19.20
CA LYS A 10 7.72 -29.07 -18.06
C LYS A 10 9.25 -29.19 -18.07
N LEU A 11 9.84 -29.33 -16.88
CA LEU A 11 11.26 -29.64 -16.78
C LEU A 11 11.57 -30.95 -17.51
N LEU A 12 12.72 -30.99 -18.17
CA LEU A 12 13.22 -32.18 -18.83
C LEU A 12 13.60 -33.25 -17.79
N PRO A 13 13.82 -34.52 -18.19
CA PRO A 13 14.19 -35.61 -17.26
C PRO A 13 15.46 -35.32 -16.46
N ASP A 14 16.38 -34.54 -17.01
CA ASP A 14 17.61 -34.05 -16.39
C ASP A 14 17.41 -32.82 -15.47
N LYS A 15 16.14 -32.41 -15.27
CA LYS A 15 15.71 -31.21 -14.53
C LYS A 15 16.13 -29.89 -15.18
N SER A 16 16.59 -29.91 -16.42
CA SER A 16 16.87 -28.68 -17.17
C SER A 16 15.57 -28.02 -17.64
N LEU A 17 15.67 -26.73 -17.97
CA LEU A 17 14.59 -26.00 -18.59
C LEU A 17 14.60 -26.25 -20.11
N PRO A 18 13.43 -26.31 -20.76
CA PRO A 18 13.35 -26.34 -22.23
C PRO A 18 13.93 -25.06 -22.84
N SER A 19 14.17 -25.02 -24.15
CA SER A 19 14.86 -23.89 -24.80
C SER A 19 14.18 -22.54 -24.50
N LEU A 20 14.99 -21.48 -24.34
CA LEU A 20 14.48 -20.16 -23.95
C LEU A 20 13.42 -19.64 -24.93
N GLU A 21 13.61 -19.87 -26.23
CA GLU A 21 12.67 -19.48 -27.28
C GLU A 21 11.32 -20.17 -27.08
N VAL A 22 11.30 -21.49 -26.88
CA VAL A 22 10.07 -22.24 -26.64
C VAL A 22 9.36 -21.72 -25.39
N ARG A 23 10.09 -21.51 -24.28
CA ARG A 23 9.50 -20.97 -23.04
C ARG A 23 8.87 -19.60 -23.27
N THR A 24 9.56 -18.74 -24.00
CA THR A 24 9.13 -17.36 -24.24
C THR A 24 7.90 -17.32 -25.14
N GLU A 25 7.89 -18.05 -26.24
CA GLU A 25 6.77 -18.07 -27.18
C GLU A 25 5.54 -18.73 -26.57
N LEU A 26 5.70 -19.85 -25.85
CA LEU A 26 4.57 -20.50 -25.19
C LEU A 26 3.96 -19.63 -24.08
N LEU A 27 4.78 -18.88 -23.31
CA LEU A 27 4.26 -17.91 -22.34
C LEU A 27 3.49 -16.76 -23.02
N LYS A 28 3.93 -16.28 -24.18
CA LYS A 28 3.19 -15.28 -24.96
C LYS A 28 1.86 -15.83 -25.49
N VAL A 29 1.87 -17.05 -26.02
CA VAL A 29 0.64 -17.74 -26.46
C VAL A 29 -0.34 -17.88 -25.30
N LEU A 30 0.15 -18.20 -24.10
CA LEU A 30 -0.69 -18.28 -22.90
C LEU A 30 -1.33 -16.94 -22.52
N GLU A 31 -0.69 -15.80 -22.82
CA GLU A 31 -1.26 -14.46 -22.60
C GLU A 31 -2.40 -14.13 -23.58
N LEU A 32 -2.53 -14.85 -24.70
CA LEU A 32 -3.60 -14.63 -25.69
C LEU A 32 -4.89 -15.37 -25.33
N PHE A 33 -4.85 -16.37 -24.46
CA PHE A 33 -6.06 -17.08 -24.05
C PHE A 33 -6.91 -16.22 -23.11
N PRO A 34 -8.24 -16.38 -23.14
CA PRO A 34 -9.09 -15.86 -22.07
C PRO A 34 -8.69 -16.47 -20.72
N THR A 35 -9.13 -15.86 -19.61
CA THR A 35 -8.85 -16.38 -18.27
C THR A 35 -9.27 -17.84 -18.18
N LEU A 36 -8.29 -18.72 -17.93
CA LEU A 36 -8.52 -20.16 -17.87
C LEU A 36 -9.39 -20.51 -16.67
N ASP A 37 -10.37 -21.37 -16.89
CA ASP A 37 -11.21 -21.90 -15.81
C ASP A 37 -10.42 -22.83 -14.87
N HIS A 38 -10.85 -22.90 -13.61
CA HIS A 38 -10.22 -23.71 -12.57
C HIS A 38 -10.14 -25.20 -12.95
N GLN A 39 -11.15 -25.75 -13.64
CA GLN A 39 -11.14 -27.15 -14.09
C GLN A 39 -10.03 -27.41 -15.12
N ILE A 40 -9.80 -26.47 -16.04
CA ILE A 40 -8.76 -26.57 -17.07
C ILE A 40 -7.38 -26.43 -16.43
N LEU A 41 -7.22 -25.50 -15.49
CA LEU A 41 -5.97 -25.32 -14.73
C LEU A 41 -5.57 -26.58 -13.97
N ARG A 42 -6.56 -27.24 -13.33
CA ARG A 42 -6.34 -28.47 -12.56
C ARG A 42 -6.03 -29.67 -13.43
N SER A 43 -6.80 -29.89 -14.49
CA SER A 43 -6.63 -31.05 -15.39
C SER A 43 -5.35 -30.96 -16.24
N SER A 44 -4.99 -29.77 -16.72
CA SER A 44 -3.77 -29.57 -17.52
C SER A 44 -2.50 -29.51 -16.69
N GLY A 45 -2.59 -29.14 -15.41
CA GLY A 45 -1.43 -28.89 -14.55
C GLY A 45 -0.60 -27.66 -14.94
N ILE A 46 -1.06 -26.84 -15.88
CA ILE A 46 -0.31 -25.71 -16.43
C ILE A 46 0.11 -24.69 -15.35
N GLY A 47 -0.76 -24.44 -14.36
CA GLY A 47 -0.46 -23.51 -13.26
C GLY A 47 0.76 -23.93 -12.45
N LYS A 48 0.94 -25.23 -12.21
CA LYS A 48 2.11 -25.77 -11.49
C LYS A 48 3.38 -25.60 -12.31
N VAL A 49 3.32 -25.89 -13.61
CA VAL A 49 4.46 -25.76 -14.52
C VAL A 49 4.90 -24.29 -14.65
N VAL A 50 3.96 -23.37 -14.87
CA VAL A 50 4.24 -21.93 -14.95
C VAL A 50 4.77 -21.37 -13.63
N MET A 51 4.27 -21.86 -12.49
CA MET A 51 4.82 -21.51 -11.16
C MET A 51 6.26 -22.00 -10.98
N MET A 52 6.58 -23.21 -11.47
CA MET A 52 7.95 -23.74 -11.45
C MET A 52 8.89 -22.88 -12.30
N LEU A 53 8.49 -22.54 -13.53
CA LEU A 53 9.25 -21.63 -14.40
C LEU A 53 9.51 -20.27 -13.71
N ARG A 54 8.48 -19.67 -13.13
CA ARG A 54 8.58 -18.40 -12.39
C ARG A 54 9.60 -18.44 -11.24
N LYS A 55 9.73 -19.59 -10.56
CA LYS A 55 10.63 -19.78 -9.42
C LYS A 55 12.03 -20.25 -9.83
N HIS A 56 12.22 -20.68 -11.07
CA HIS A 56 13.47 -21.29 -11.49
C HIS A 56 14.61 -20.26 -11.57
N PRO A 57 15.79 -20.53 -10.99
CA PRO A 57 16.89 -19.55 -10.90
C PRO A 57 17.51 -19.21 -12.27
N LYS A 58 17.45 -20.14 -13.23
CA LYS A 58 17.97 -19.95 -14.60
C LYS A 58 16.93 -19.37 -15.58
N GLU A 59 15.78 -18.91 -15.10
CA GLU A 59 14.77 -18.28 -15.96
C GLU A 59 15.04 -16.78 -16.12
N THR A 60 14.64 -16.21 -17.25
CA THR A 60 14.80 -14.77 -17.49
C THR A 60 13.80 -13.95 -16.68
N LYS A 61 14.17 -12.73 -16.28
CA LYS A 61 13.28 -11.83 -15.52
C LYS A 61 11.99 -11.53 -16.26
N ASP A 62 12.06 -11.37 -17.57
CA ASP A 62 10.88 -11.09 -18.40
C ASP A 62 9.90 -12.26 -18.41
N ASN A 63 10.41 -13.49 -18.53
CA ASN A 63 9.56 -14.69 -18.47
C ASN A 63 9.01 -14.92 -17.06
N GLN A 64 9.80 -14.66 -16.02
CA GLN A 64 9.30 -14.70 -14.63
C GLN A 64 8.17 -13.69 -14.41
N ASN A 65 8.26 -12.50 -15.00
CA ASN A 65 7.21 -11.48 -14.92
C ASN A 65 5.95 -11.92 -15.68
N ARG A 66 6.08 -12.45 -16.91
CA ARG A 66 4.95 -13.02 -17.67
C ARG A 66 4.26 -14.15 -16.90
N ALA A 67 5.03 -15.12 -16.42
CA ALA A 67 4.54 -16.22 -15.62
C ALA A 67 3.82 -15.74 -14.35
N ARG A 68 4.36 -14.73 -13.65
CA ARG A 68 3.72 -14.14 -12.47
C ARG A 68 2.38 -13.50 -12.81
N ARG A 69 2.28 -12.76 -13.92
CA ARG A 69 1.02 -12.16 -14.37
C ARG A 69 -0.02 -13.22 -14.67
N LEU A 70 0.33 -14.23 -15.47
CA LEU A 70 -0.56 -15.36 -15.79
C LEU A 70 -1.07 -16.05 -14.53
N ILE A 71 -0.19 -16.37 -13.58
CA ILE A 71 -0.57 -16.99 -12.30
C ILE A 71 -1.57 -16.12 -11.53
N ASN A 72 -1.34 -14.81 -11.47
CA ASN A 72 -2.24 -13.90 -10.76
C ASN A 72 -3.61 -13.86 -11.44
N GLU A 73 -3.66 -13.73 -12.76
CA GLU A 73 -4.90 -13.70 -13.52
C GLU A 73 -5.72 -14.99 -13.36
N TRP A 74 -5.05 -16.14 -13.36
CA TRP A 74 -5.70 -17.43 -13.12
C TRP A 74 -6.15 -17.64 -11.67
N ALA A 75 -5.42 -17.09 -10.71
CA ALA A 75 -5.75 -17.25 -9.29
C ALA A 75 -6.88 -16.32 -8.83
N ARG A 76 -7.05 -15.15 -9.46
CA ARG A 76 -8.04 -14.14 -9.05
C ARG A 76 -9.48 -14.69 -8.95
N PRO A 77 -10.04 -15.37 -9.96
CA PRO A 77 -11.40 -15.93 -9.87
C PRO A 77 -11.53 -17.00 -8.79
N ILE A 78 -10.46 -17.76 -8.51
CA ILE A 78 -10.45 -18.83 -7.51
C ILE A 78 -10.58 -18.24 -6.10
N PHE A 79 -9.95 -17.09 -5.86
CA PHE A 79 -9.95 -16.43 -4.55
C PHE A 79 -10.95 -15.27 -4.45
N ASN A 80 -11.78 -15.05 -5.47
CA ASN A 80 -12.67 -13.88 -5.57
C ASN A 80 -11.95 -12.53 -5.38
N LEU A 81 -10.73 -12.38 -5.95
CA LEU A 81 -9.98 -11.12 -5.90
C LEU A 81 -10.40 -10.18 -7.04
N PRO A 82 -10.65 -8.88 -6.77
CA PRO A 82 -11.03 -7.92 -7.80
C PRO A 82 -9.87 -7.65 -8.78
N SER A 83 -10.14 -7.73 -10.08
CA SER A 83 -9.20 -7.48 -11.18
C SER A 83 -8.86 -5.99 -11.35
N ASP A 84 -9.88 -5.13 -11.31
CA ASP A 84 -9.78 -3.68 -11.48
C ASP A 84 -10.20 -2.91 -10.22
N TYR A 85 -9.25 -2.20 -9.60
CA TYR A 85 -9.56 -1.30 -8.47
C TYR A 85 -10.26 0.00 -8.90
N ARG A 86 -10.29 0.28 -10.21
CA ARG A 86 -10.98 1.44 -10.79
C ARG A 86 -12.47 1.19 -11.02
N SER A 87 -12.89 -0.05 -11.22
CA SER A 87 -14.31 -0.42 -11.34
C SER A 87 -15.01 -0.54 -9.99
N ILE A 88 -14.25 -0.69 -8.90
CA ILE A 88 -14.77 -0.59 -7.53
C ILE A 88 -15.35 0.81 -7.33
N THR A 89 -16.68 0.84 -7.18
CA THR A 89 -17.43 2.07 -6.94
C THR A 89 -17.03 2.68 -5.59
N LYS A 90 -17.31 3.97 -5.41
CA LYS A 90 -17.10 4.65 -4.12
C LYS A 90 -17.81 3.91 -2.99
N GLU A 91 -19.01 3.40 -3.26
CA GLU A 91 -19.88 2.67 -2.32
C GLU A 91 -19.27 1.33 -1.90
N GLU A 92 -18.86 0.51 -2.87
CA GLU A 92 -18.27 -0.83 -2.62
C GLU A 92 -16.95 -0.74 -1.85
N ARG A 93 -16.18 0.34 -2.10
CA ARG A 93 -14.96 0.65 -1.34
C ARG A 93 -15.28 1.05 0.10
N MET A 94 -16.30 1.91 0.30
CA MET A 94 -16.74 2.34 1.64
C MET A 94 -17.26 1.15 2.46
N GLN A 95 -18.02 0.26 1.83
CA GLN A 95 -18.57 -0.94 2.47
C GLN A 95 -17.44 -1.90 2.89
N SER A 96 -16.46 -2.14 2.01
CA SER A 96 -15.27 -2.93 2.34
C SER A 96 -14.44 -2.33 3.49
N ASP A 97 -14.26 -1.01 3.51
CA ASP A 97 -13.56 -0.31 4.59
C ASP A 97 -14.32 -0.43 5.92
N TYR A 98 -15.67 -0.34 5.88
CA TYR A 98 -16.55 -0.53 7.05
C TYR A 98 -16.51 -1.96 7.60
N GLU A 99 -16.57 -2.97 6.72
CA GLU A 99 -16.49 -4.39 7.09
C GLU A 99 -15.13 -4.77 7.70
N ARG A 100 -14.05 -4.10 7.27
CA ARG A 100 -12.69 -4.32 7.79
C ARG A 100 -12.39 -3.52 9.05
N MET A 101 -13.24 -2.57 9.43
CA MET A 101 -13.07 -1.76 10.63
C MET A 101 -13.13 -2.65 11.89
N PRO A 102 -12.35 -2.47 12.96
CA PRO A 102 -12.50 -3.28 14.16
C PRO A 102 -13.87 -3.05 14.83
N PRO A 103 -14.50 -4.07 15.46
CA PRO A 103 -15.85 -3.96 16.04
C PRO A 103 -15.97 -2.89 17.13
N THR A 104 -14.87 -2.54 17.82
CA THR A 104 -14.79 -1.42 18.77
C THR A 104 -15.04 -0.05 18.15
N LYS A 105 -14.96 0.06 16.83
CA LYS A 105 -15.24 1.26 16.04
C LYS A 105 -16.54 1.17 15.24
N ARG A 106 -17.22 0.01 15.23
CA ARG A 106 -18.45 -0.24 14.45
C ARG A 106 -19.75 0.16 15.18
N GLY A 107 -19.70 0.57 16.45
CA GLY A 107 -20.85 1.07 17.20
C GLY A 107 -20.47 2.26 18.08
N ARG A 108 -21.26 3.33 18.19
CA ARG A 108 -22.71 3.45 18.00
C ARG A 108 -23.06 4.62 17.06
N PRO A 109 -24.16 4.55 16.28
CA PRO A 109 -24.81 5.78 15.84
C PRO A 109 -25.12 6.61 17.09
N SER A 110 -24.89 7.92 17.01
CA SER A 110 -25.08 8.86 18.11
C SER A 110 -26.51 8.92 18.68
N SER A 111 -27.45 8.18 18.11
CA SER A 111 -28.85 8.09 18.54
C SER A 111 -29.02 7.64 20.01
N ASP A 112 -28.23 6.67 20.47
CA ASP A 112 -28.37 6.15 21.85
C ASP A 112 -27.70 7.05 22.91
N MET A 113 -26.81 7.95 22.48
CA MET A 113 -26.20 8.97 23.35
C MET A 113 -27.12 10.18 23.51
N GLU A 114 -28.13 10.33 22.63
CA GLU A 114 -29.24 11.25 22.83
C GLU A 114 -30.23 10.66 23.84
N GLU A 115 -30.66 9.41 23.71
CA GLU A 115 -31.61 8.80 24.67
C GLU A 115 -31.09 8.70 26.11
N THR A 116 -29.80 8.43 26.31
CA THR A 116 -29.20 8.40 27.65
C THR A 116 -28.89 9.79 28.22
N PHE A 117 -28.77 10.82 27.38
CA PHE A 117 -28.71 12.20 27.84
C PHE A 117 -30.11 12.74 28.19
N VAL A 118 -31.15 12.31 27.46
CA VAL A 118 -32.55 12.73 27.65
C VAL A 118 -33.18 12.11 28.91
N LYS A 119 -32.88 10.84 29.25
CA LYS A 119 -33.43 10.21 30.47
C LYS A 119 -32.84 10.71 31.79
N LEU A 120 -31.68 11.36 31.77
CA LEU A 120 -31.10 12.00 32.96
C LEU A 120 -31.57 13.46 33.16
N THR A 121 -32.37 13.98 32.23
CA THR A 121 -32.85 15.36 32.23
C THR A 121 -34.35 15.49 32.51
N GLU A 122 -35.09 14.39 32.64
CA GLU A 122 -36.54 14.43 32.85
C GLU A 122 -36.98 14.68 34.31
N GLU A 123 -36.05 14.81 35.27
CA GLU A 123 -36.40 15.11 36.67
C GLU A 123 -36.06 16.54 37.14
N THR A 124 -35.60 17.43 36.26
CA THR A 124 -35.43 18.84 36.66
C THR A 124 -35.83 19.79 35.52
N ASP A 125 -36.88 20.55 35.79
CA ASP A 125 -37.50 21.57 34.95
C ASP A 125 -36.52 22.49 34.19
N GLY A 126 -36.89 22.81 32.94
CA GLY A 126 -36.67 24.15 32.37
C GLY A 126 -35.52 24.34 31.38
N ASP A 127 -35.90 24.34 30.10
CA ASP A 127 -35.60 25.38 29.11
C ASP A 127 -34.19 25.50 28.47
N GLU A 128 -34.23 26.08 27.28
CA GLU A 128 -33.31 26.06 26.16
C GLU A 128 -31.89 26.64 26.38
N THR A 129 -30.99 26.20 25.50
CA THR A 129 -29.58 26.64 25.36
C THR A 129 -28.66 26.21 26.50
N LYS A 130 -27.86 25.16 26.25
CA LYS A 130 -26.77 24.69 27.13
C LYS A 130 -25.69 25.75 27.28
N LYS A 131 -25.96 26.79 28.08
CA LYS A 131 -24.94 27.69 28.59
C LYS A 131 -23.99 26.86 29.46
N PRO A 132 -22.67 27.07 29.40
CA PRO A 132 -21.78 26.41 30.33
C PRO A 132 -22.26 26.73 31.75
N LEU A 133 -22.36 25.69 32.59
CA LEU A 133 -22.66 25.83 34.02
C LEU A 133 -21.75 26.92 34.63
N LYS A 134 -22.10 27.52 35.76
CA LYS A 134 -21.25 28.51 36.45
C LYS A 134 -20.70 27.96 37.76
N PRO A 135 -19.61 28.52 38.30
CA PRO A 135 -19.13 28.17 39.63
C PRO A 135 -20.23 28.29 40.69
N GLY A 136 -20.60 27.16 41.31
CA GLY A 136 -21.64 27.07 42.34
C GLY A 136 -22.87 26.27 41.92
N ASP A 137 -23.08 26.04 40.62
CA ASP A 137 -24.21 25.25 40.12
C ASP A 137 -24.03 23.75 40.43
N LYS A 138 -25.13 23.05 40.68
CA LYS A 138 -25.10 21.61 40.99
C LYS A 138 -24.56 20.83 39.80
N GLY A 139 -23.41 20.16 39.97
CA GLY A 139 -22.68 19.49 38.88
C GLY A 139 -21.63 20.35 38.17
N TRP A 140 -21.38 21.59 38.62
CA TRP A 140 -20.22 22.38 38.22
C TRP A 140 -18.93 21.69 38.70
N ILE A 141 -18.01 21.46 37.77
CA ILE A 141 -16.71 20.87 38.05
C ILE A 141 -15.68 21.95 37.70
N SER A 142 -14.95 22.48 38.69
CA SER A 142 -13.90 23.49 38.47
C SER A 142 -12.71 23.00 37.62
N ARG A 143 -12.70 21.72 37.26
CA ARG A 143 -11.67 21.10 36.43
C ARG A 143 -12.15 21.11 34.98
N ALA A 144 -11.27 21.52 34.06
CA ALA A 144 -11.55 21.40 32.64
C ALA A 144 -11.88 19.94 32.29
N ARG A 145 -13.00 19.72 31.60
CA ARG A 145 -13.34 18.39 31.06
C ARG A 145 -12.50 18.14 29.83
N VAL A 146 -11.84 16.99 29.77
CA VAL A 146 -11.11 16.57 28.56
C VAL A 146 -12.12 16.28 27.46
N PRO A 147 -11.99 16.87 26.26
CA PRO A 147 -12.85 16.55 25.13
C PRO A 147 -12.81 15.04 24.89
N ARG A 148 -13.97 14.39 24.85
CA ARG A 148 -14.03 12.99 24.45
C ARG A 148 -13.60 12.92 22.98
N PRO A 149 -12.71 12.01 22.60
CA PRO A 149 -12.41 11.77 21.19
C PRO A 149 -13.72 11.42 20.46
N GLU A 150 -14.24 12.35 19.65
CA GLU A 150 -15.36 12.06 18.76
C GLU A 150 -14.82 11.29 17.56
N MET A 151 -15.46 10.16 17.24
CA MET A 151 -15.18 9.41 16.02
C MET A 151 -15.79 10.11 14.81
N LYS A 152 -15.27 11.28 14.46
CA LYS A 152 -15.51 11.90 13.16
C LYS A 152 -14.56 11.24 12.16
N ASP A 153 -14.90 10.03 11.74
CA ASP A 153 -14.19 9.39 10.65
C ASP A 153 -14.44 10.19 9.37
N TYR A 154 -13.40 10.46 8.61
CA TYR A 154 -13.49 11.24 7.37
C TYR A 154 -14.34 10.49 6.33
N VAL A 155 -15.65 10.72 6.33
CA VAL A 155 -16.57 10.21 5.29
C VAL A 155 -16.31 10.93 3.96
N ILE A 156 -15.88 12.19 4.03
CA ILE A 156 -15.59 13.03 2.87
C ILE A 156 -14.07 13.10 2.70
N ARG A 157 -13.54 12.28 1.79
CA ARG A 157 -12.15 12.43 1.33
C ARG A 157 -12.03 13.79 0.64
N PRO A 158 -11.03 14.61 0.97
CA PRO A 158 -10.86 15.91 0.35
C PRO A 158 -10.81 15.74 -1.16
N LYS A 159 -11.57 16.57 -1.88
CA LYS A 159 -11.47 16.61 -3.33
C LYS A 159 -10.04 17.05 -3.66
N TRP A 160 -9.42 16.29 -4.55
CA TRP A 160 -8.08 16.57 -5.01
C TRP A 160 -8.10 17.90 -5.78
N ASN A 161 -7.47 18.93 -5.23
CA ASN A 161 -7.48 20.29 -5.81
C ASN A 161 -6.55 20.47 -7.02
N VAL A 162 -5.97 19.39 -7.55
CA VAL A 162 -5.09 19.48 -8.73
C VAL A 162 -5.83 18.94 -9.94
N GLU A 163 -6.39 19.85 -10.73
CA GLU A 163 -7.02 19.61 -12.02
C GLU A 163 -5.98 19.39 -13.14
N ALA A 164 -4.78 18.92 -12.78
CA ALA A 164 -3.78 18.56 -13.75
C ALA A 164 -3.97 17.09 -14.11
N GLN A 165 -4.41 16.83 -15.34
CA GLN A 165 -4.13 15.55 -15.96
C GLN A 165 -2.63 15.29 -15.78
N PHE A 166 -2.26 14.11 -15.28
CA PHE A 166 -0.86 13.66 -15.27
C PHE A 166 -0.41 13.46 -16.72
N GLN A 167 -0.22 14.55 -17.46
CA GLN A 167 0.62 14.55 -18.62
C GLN A 167 2.01 14.25 -18.09
N LYS A 168 2.57 13.12 -18.55
CA LYS A 168 3.96 12.74 -18.30
C LYS A 168 4.87 13.77 -18.97
N LEU A 169 4.95 14.98 -18.42
CA LEU A 169 6.00 15.92 -18.75
C LEU A 169 7.23 15.43 -17.99
N ASN A 170 8.20 14.93 -18.76
CA ASN A 170 9.53 14.56 -18.31
C ASN A 170 10.26 15.79 -17.73
N SER A 171 9.88 16.28 -16.56
CA SER A 171 10.68 17.27 -15.82
C SER A 171 11.72 16.53 -15.01
N LYS A 172 12.84 16.22 -15.65
CA LYS A 172 13.99 15.57 -14.99
C LYS A 172 14.68 16.45 -13.93
N ASN A 173 14.21 17.68 -13.63
CA ASN A 173 15.01 18.61 -12.80
C ASN A 173 14.25 19.48 -11.77
N SER A 174 12.94 19.35 -11.57
CA SER A 174 12.26 20.14 -10.54
C SER A 174 12.08 19.35 -9.25
N LYS A 175 13.04 19.46 -8.31
CA LYS A 175 12.87 18.92 -6.95
C LYS A 175 11.60 19.49 -6.32
N THR A 176 10.73 18.61 -5.85
CA THR A 176 9.46 18.99 -5.22
C THR A 176 9.70 19.83 -3.96
N LEU A 177 8.70 20.60 -3.53
CA LEU A 177 8.78 21.40 -2.30
C LEU A 177 9.20 20.56 -1.09
N LEU A 178 8.66 19.33 -1.00
CA LEU A 178 8.97 18.36 0.04
C LEU A 178 10.43 17.92 -0.03
N GLU A 179 10.93 17.64 -1.23
CA GLU A 179 12.32 17.24 -1.47
C GLU A 179 13.32 18.36 -1.12
N ARG A 180 12.97 19.62 -1.39
CA ARG A 180 13.75 20.78 -0.93
C ARG A 180 13.81 20.87 0.59
N LYS A 181 12.68 20.69 1.27
CA LYS A 181 12.58 20.74 2.74
C LYS A 181 13.39 19.62 3.40
N VAL A 182 13.31 18.40 2.87
CA VAL A 182 14.08 17.25 3.35
C VAL A 182 15.58 17.47 3.15
N GLN A 183 15.99 18.06 2.01
CA GLN A 183 17.39 18.36 1.74
C GLN A 183 17.94 19.45 2.69
N GLU A 184 17.15 20.49 3.01
CA GLU A 184 17.48 21.52 3.98
C GLU A 184 17.72 20.94 5.38
N ILE A 185 16.83 20.05 5.84
CA ILE A 185 16.96 19.34 7.12
C ILE A 185 18.24 18.48 7.13
N ARG A 186 18.48 17.73 6.05
CA ARG A 186 19.68 16.87 5.93
C ARG A 186 20.97 17.69 5.94
N GLN A 187 20.97 18.88 5.36
CA GLN A 187 22.12 19.79 5.41
C GLN A 187 22.36 20.35 6.81
N ARG A 188 21.29 20.69 7.56
CA ARG A 188 21.41 21.14 8.97
C ARG A 188 21.97 20.08 9.89
N ILE A 189 21.61 18.81 9.68
CA ILE A 189 22.02 17.70 10.54
C ILE A 189 23.41 17.15 10.15
N ARG A 190 24.02 17.63 9.06
CA ARG A 190 25.30 17.10 8.59
C ARG A 190 26.43 17.50 9.56
N PRO A 191 27.12 16.54 10.21
CA PRO A 191 28.24 16.87 11.09
C PRO A 191 29.38 17.49 10.27
N LYS A 192 29.97 18.58 10.76
CA LYS A 192 31.17 19.17 10.16
C LYS A 192 32.32 18.17 10.30
N LYS A 193 32.90 17.73 9.18
CA LYS A 193 34.12 16.92 9.20
C LYS A 193 35.26 17.78 9.78
N ALA A 194 35.88 17.37 10.87
CA ALA A 194 37.14 17.95 11.32
C ALA A 194 38.24 17.60 10.32
N LEU A 195 38.93 18.60 9.78
CA LEU A 195 40.22 18.49 9.10
C LEU A 195 41.12 19.50 9.83
N HIS A 196 42.37 19.21 10.22
CA HIS A 196 43.46 18.68 9.40
C HIS A 196 44.57 18.13 10.31
N ALA A 197 45.27 17.07 9.89
CA ALA A 197 46.48 16.59 10.54
C ALA A 197 47.66 17.52 10.23
N ILE A 198 48.49 17.83 11.23
CA ILE A 198 49.71 18.64 11.08
C ILE A 198 50.81 17.75 10.49
N THR A 199 51.25 18.06 9.27
CA THR A 199 52.41 17.41 8.64
C THR A 199 53.71 18.04 9.16
N PHE A 200 54.61 17.22 9.72
CA PHE A 200 55.95 17.64 10.14
C PHE A 200 56.92 17.68 8.94
N PRO A 201 57.77 18.71 8.78
CA PRO A 201 58.75 18.76 7.70
C PRO A 201 60.01 17.95 8.07
N GLN A 202 60.39 17.02 7.20
CA GLN A 202 61.69 16.31 7.24
C GLN A 202 62.79 17.28 6.78
N LYS A 203 63.68 17.70 7.69
CA LYS A 203 64.93 18.37 7.32
C LYS A 203 65.97 17.31 6.95
N SER A 204 66.29 17.22 5.67
CA SER A 204 67.48 16.54 5.15
C SER A 204 68.74 17.23 5.69
N ARG A 205 69.59 16.50 6.43
CA ARG A 205 70.93 16.94 6.82
C ARG A 205 71.89 16.66 5.67
N ILE A 206 72.57 17.72 5.25
CA ILE A 206 73.63 17.76 4.25
C ILE A 206 74.90 17.13 4.85
N LEU A 207 75.69 16.55 3.95
CA LEU A 207 77.03 15.99 4.12
C LEU A 207 78.00 16.94 4.85
N ASP A 208 78.88 16.38 5.67
CA ASP A 208 80.24 16.91 5.90
C ASP A 208 81.23 15.73 6.00
N PHE A 209 82.37 15.96 5.36
CA PHE A 209 83.64 15.24 5.19
C PHE A 209 83.98 14.03 6.08
#